data_AF-A0A925JWS8-F1
#
_entry.id   AF-A0A925JWS8-F1
#
_cell.length_a   1.000
_cell.length_b   1.000
_cell.length_c   1.000
_cell.angle_alpha   90.00
_cell.angle_beta   90.00
_cell.angle_gamma   90.00
#
_symmetry.space_group_name_H-M   'P 1'
#
loop_
_entity.id
_entity.type
_entity.pdbx_description
1 polymer ?
#
loop_
_entity_poly.entity_id
_entity_poly.type
_entity_poly.pdbx_seq_one_letter_code
_entity_poly.pdbx_strand_id
1 'polypeptide(L)'
;MMRFVALALVGSIGLFAADVPNFRKDVMPVLTKAGCNQGACHGALAGKNGFKLTLRGYDPEVDYEVLTRQSAGRRISMAEPAQSLLLLKATMGVAHGGGRRFKTDSLEYKIIRDWIAAGTPAPSEADLEVVSLEVTPKEATLKPGDLQQLSVTANYSDGSKAD
;
A
#
# COMPACT_ATOMS: atom_id res chain seq x y z
N MET A 1 46.55 33.09 23.91
CA MET A 1 46.63 32.60 22.51
C MET A 1 45.89 31.28 22.43
N MET A 2 44.55 31.29 22.26
CA MET A 2 43.73 30.07 22.28
C MET A 2 43.17 29.83 20.87
N ARG A 3 43.65 28.78 20.19
CA ARG A 3 43.17 28.37 18.86
C ARG A 3 41.85 27.62 19.02
N PHE A 4 40.78 28.14 18.43
CA PHE A 4 39.55 27.37 18.21
C PHE A 4 39.72 26.53 16.93
N VAL A 5 39.62 25.22 17.07
CA VAL A 5 39.52 24.29 15.94
C VAL A 5 38.03 24.04 15.71
N ALA A 6 37.51 24.53 14.58
CA ALA A 6 36.16 24.21 14.13
C ALA A 6 36.18 22.83 13.47
N LEU A 7 35.55 21.84 14.11
CA LEU A 7 35.34 20.51 13.55
C LEU A 7 34.08 20.55 12.68
N ALA A 8 34.24 20.56 11.36
CA ALA A 8 33.13 20.43 10.43
C ALA A 8 32.68 18.97 10.37
N LEU A 9 31.53 18.66 10.97
CA LEU A 9 30.82 17.40 10.77
C LEU A 9 30.18 17.42 9.38
N VAL A 10 30.85 16.78 8.41
CA VAL A 10 30.24 16.45 7.12
C VAL A 10 29.37 15.21 7.35
N GLY A 11 28.09 15.44 7.66
CA GLY A 11 27.09 14.37 7.68
C GLY A 11 26.78 13.95 6.25
N SER A 12 27.19 12.74 5.86
CA SER A 12 26.73 12.12 4.62
C SER A 12 25.21 11.94 4.70
N ILE A 13 24.46 12.79 4.02
CA ILE A 13 23.04 12.58 3.76
C ILE A 13 22.98 11.40 2.80
N GLY A 14 22.78 10.19 3.35
CA GLY A 14 22.40 9.05 2.53
C GLY A 14 21.08 9.39 1.86
N LEU A 15 21.07 9.54 0.54
CA LEU A 15 19.84 9.43 -0.23
C LEU A 15 19.35 8.00 -0.04
N PHE A 16 18.42 7.79 0.89
CA PHE A 16 17.56 6.62 0.83
C PHE A 16 16.71 6.81 -0.43
N ALA A 17 17.04 6.07 -1.50
CA ALA A 17 16.09 5.89 -2.57
C ALA A 17 14.82 5.30 -1.93
N ALA A 18 13.68 5.96 -2.09
CA ALA A 18 12.43 5.38 -1.65
C ALA A 18 12.25 4.08 -2.45
N ASP A 19 12.24 2.94 -1.75
CA ASP A 19 12.04 1.65 -2.39
C ASP A 19 10.75 1.70 -3.22
N VAL A 20 10.84 1.20 -4.45
CA VAL A 20 9.67 1.10 -5.33
C VAL A 20 8.63 0.24 -4.62
N PRO A 21 7.37 0.71 -4.47
CA PRO A 21 6.38 -0.06 -3.75
C PRO A 21 6.13 -1.41 -4.44
N ASN A 22 6.13 -2.48 -3.66
CA ASN A 22 5.86 -3.84 -4.12
C ASN A 22 4.34 -4.10 -4.13
N PHE A 23 3.86 -4.84 -5.13
CA PHE A 23 2.43 -5.07 -5.29
C PHE A 23 1.82 -5.83 -4.10
N ARG A 24 2.45 -6.94 -3.67
CA ARG A 24 1.96 -7.76 -2.54
C ARG A 24 2.12 -7.03 -1.21
N LYS A 25 3.29 -6.46 -0.96
CA LYS A 25 3.65 -5.88 0.34
C LYS A 25 3.01 -4.52 0.60
N ASP A 26 2.88 -3.68 -0.44
CA ASP A 26 2.53 -2.27 -0.26
C ASP A 26 1.17 -1.93 -0.91
N VAL A 27 0.95 -2.30 -2.17
CA VAL A 27 -0.27 -1.92 -2.90
C VAL A 27 -1.50 -2.68 -2.41
N MET A 28 -1.40 -4.00 -2.26
CA MET A 28 -2.52 -4.83 -1.85
C MET A 28 -3.06 -4.48 -0.46
N PRO A 29 -2.23 -4.28 0.58
CA PRO A 29 -2.71 -3.84 1.88
C PRO A 29 -3.43 -2.50 1.81
N VAL A 30 -2.99 -1.57 0.97
CA VAL A 30 -3.70 -0.31 0.73
C VAL A 30 -5.10 -0.59 0.16
N LEU A 31 -5.22 -1.44 -0.87
CA LEU A 31 -6.51 -1.81 -1.45
C LEU A 31 -7.44 -2.47 -0.43
N THR A 32 -6.89 -3.33 0.43
CA THR A 32 -7.63 -4.03 1.49
C THR A 32 -8.11 -3.07 2.57
N LYS A 33 -7.21 -2.23 3.10
CA LYS A 33 -7.50 -1.22 4.13
C LYS A 33 -8.52 -0.19 3.63
N ALA A 34 -8.40 0.21 2.37
CA ALA A 34 -9.33 1.12 1.71
C ALA A 34 -10.70 0.47 1.40
N GLY A 35 -10.82 -0.85 1.53
CA GLY A 35 -12.06 -1.59 1.32
C GLY A 35 -12.37 -1.90 -0.15
N CYS A 36 -11.40 -1.77 -1.06
CA CYS A 36 -11.60 -1.97 -2.50
C CYS A 36 -11.98 -3.43 -2.80
N ASN A 37 -11.25 -4.39 -2.23
CA ASN A 37 -11.39 -5.82 -2.45
C ASN A 37 -12.29 -6.52 -1.41
N GLN A 38 -13.23 -5.78 -0.81
CA GLN A 38 -14.19 -6.33 0.14
C GLN A 38 -15.41 -6.91 -0.56
N GLY A 39 -16.05 -7.90 0.08
CA GLY A 39 -17.21 -8.63 -0.45
C GLY A 39 -18.44 -7.77 -0.77
N ALA A 40 -18.50 -6.52 -0.30
CA ALA A 40 -19.58 -5.59 -0.60
C ALA A 40 -19.47 -4.95 -2.01
N CYS A 41 -18.29 -4.98 -2.65
CA CYS A 41 -18.06 -4.31 -3.94
C CYS A 41 -17.13 -5.13 -4.85
N HIS A 42 -15.87 -4.72 -5.06
CA HIS A 42 -15.03 -5.37 -6.06
C HIS A 42 -14.51 -6.73 -5.61
N GLY A 43 -14.49 -7.03 -4.30
CA GLY A 43 -14.25 -8.37 -3.76
C GLY A 43 -15.48 -9.27 -3.71
N ALA A 44 -16.64 -8.82 -4.21
CA ALA A 44 -17.84 -9.65 -4.30
C ALA A 44 -17.63 -10.78 -5.32
N LEU A 45 -18.39 -11.88 -5.19
CA LEU A 45 -18.28 -13.02 -6.11
C LEU A 45 -18.42 -12.62 -7.59
N ALA A 46 -19.31 -11.66 -7.89
CA ALA A 46 -19.51 -11.11 -9.23
C ALA A 46 -18.66 -9.86 -9.53
N GLY A 47 -17.93 -9.32 -8.54
CA GLY A 47 -17.34 -7.99 -8.61
C GLY A 47 -18.39 -6.89 -8.80
N LYS A 48 -17.98 -5.76 -9.37
CA LYS A 48 -18.89 -4.64 -9.70
C LYS A 48 -18.48 -3.97 -11.00
N ASN A 49 -19.44 -3.78 -11.91
CA ASN A 49 -19.24 -3.13 -13.22
C ASN A 49 -18.07 -3.74 -14.04
N GLY A 50 -17.96 -5.07 -14.06
CA GLY A 50 -16.89 -5.77 -14.77
C GLY A 50 -15.50 -5.57 -14.15
N PHE A 51 -15.42 -5.15 -12.88
CA PHE A 51 -14.19 -5.08 -12.10
C PHE A 51 -14.33 -5.95 -10.85
N LYS A 52 -13.55 -7.04 -10.81
CA LYS A 52 -13.56 -8.05 -9.75
C LYS A 52 -12.15 -8.28 -9.24
N LEU A 53 -11.89 -7.84 -8.01
CA LEU A 53 -10.72 -8.23 -7.25
C LEU A 53 -11.06 -9.50 -6.46
N THR A 54 -10.05 -10.25 -6.07
CA THR A 54 -10.16 -11.39 -5.17
C THR A 54 -10.51 -10.88 -3.77
N LEU A 55 -11.28 -11.67 -3.02
CA LEU A 55 -11.75 -11.25 -1.70
C LEU A 55 -10.54 -11.07 -0.77
N ARG A 56 -10.33 -9.85 -0.27
CA ARG A 56 -9.22 -9.47 0.62
C ARG A 56 -7.82 -9.76 0.05
N GLY A 57 -7.68 -9.83 -1.27
CA GLY A 57 -6.37 -10.05 -1.89
C GLY A 57 -5.89 -11.50 -1.83
N TYR A 58 -6.81 -12.46 -1.89
CA TYR A 58 -6.52 -13.90 -1.85
C TYR A 58 -5.54 -14.36 -2.94
N ASP A 59 -5.60 -13.76 -4.13
CA ASP A 59 -4.73 -14.12 -5.27
C ASP A 59 -4.13 -12.83 -5.88
N PRO A 60 -2.91 -12.47 -5.45
CA PRO A 60 -2.21 -11.26 -5.91
C PRO A 60 -1.99 -11.20 -7.42
N GLU A 61 -1.69 -12.33 -8.05
CA GLU A 61 -1.42 -12.44 -9.47
C GLU A 61 -2.68 -12.13 -10.28
N VAL A 62 -3.81 -12.71 -9.89
CA VAL A 62 -5.11 -12.39 -10.48
C VAL A 62 -5.47 -10.92 -10.27
N ASP A 63 -5.28 -10.39 -9.07
CA ASP A 63 -5.59 -9.00 -8.77
C ASP A 63 -4.73 -8.02 -9.57
N TYR A 64 -3.45 -8.33 -9.75
CA TYR A 64 -2.54 -7.57 -10.59
C TYR A 64 -3.02 -7.54 -12.05
N GLU A 65 -3.40 -8.70 -12.61
CA GLU A 65 -3.90 -8.81 -13.98
C GLU A 65 -5.23 -8.05 -14.18
N VAL A 66 -6.15 -8.14 -13.22
CA VAL A 66 -7.42 -7.39 -13.23
C VAL A 66 -7.16 -5.89 -13.21
N LEU A 67 -6.24 -5.43 -12.36
CA LEU A 67 -5.93 -4.01 -12.23
C LEU A 67 -5.22 -3.46 -13.47
N THR A 68 -4.24 -4.19 -14.00
CA THR A 68 -3.30 -3.63 -14.98
C THR A 68 -3.61 -4.00 -16.42
N ARG A 69 -4.29 -5.13 -16.69
CA ARG A 69 -4.48 -5.66 -18.06
C ARG A 69 -5.94 -5.72 -18.48
N GLN A 70 -6.85 -6.14 -17.60
CA GLN A 70 -8.26 -6.30 -17.98
C GLN A 70 -8.91 -5.00 -18.47
N SER A 71 -9.95 -5.15 -19.29
CA SER A 71 -10.66 -4.02 -19.91
C SER A 71 -9.74 -3.09 -20.72
N ALA A 72 -8.76 -3.69 -21.42
CA ALA A 72 -7.74 -3.01 -22.23
C ALA A 72 -6.87 -2.02 -21.42
N GLY A 73 -6.53 -2.37 -20.17
CA GLY A 73 -5.63 -1.57 -19.32
C GLY A 73 -6.16 -0.21 -18.88
N ARG A 74 -7.43 0.12 -19.14
CA ARG A 74 -8.03 1.45 -18.91
C ARG A 74 -8.02 1.95 -17.45
N ARG A 75 -7.61 1.11 -16.50
CA ARG A 75 -7.56 1.46 -15.07
C ARG A 75 -6.26 2.16 -14.67
N ILE A 76 -5.19 1.94 -15.44
CA ILE A 76 -3.83 2.40 -15.15
C ILE A 76 -3.31 3.24 -16.31
N SER A 77 -2.88 4.45 -16.00
CA SER A 77 -2.09 5.29 -16.91
C SER A 77 -0.67 5.38 -16.36
N MET A 78 0.28 4.69 -16.97
CA MET A 78 1.69 4.77 -16.56
C MET A 78 2.31 6.11 -16.99
N ALA A 79 1.83 6.70 -18.10
CA ALA A 79 2.29 8.01 -18.58
C ALA A 79 1.86 9.14 -17.64
N GLU A 80 0.65 9.02 -17.06
CA GLU A 80 0.11 9.99 -16.11
C GLU A 80 -0.46 9.27 -14.89
N PRO A 81 0.38 8.82 -13.94
CA PRO A 81 -0.04 8.00 -12.80
C PRO A 81 -1.25 8.56 -12.05
N ALA A 82 -1.23 9.87 -11.78
CA ALA A 82 -2.32 10.58 -11.10
C ALA A 82 -3.67 10.56 -11.85
N GLN A 83 -3.66 10.39 -13.18
CA GLN A 83 -4.86 10.27 -14.01
C GLN A 83 -5.34 8.82 -14.17
N SER A 84 -4.67 7.86 -13.52
CA SER A 84 -5.16 6.48 -13.49
C SER A 84 -6.56 6.43 -12.89
N LEU A 85 -7.49 5.76 -13.58
CA LEU A 85 -8.88 5.62 -13.14
C LEU A 85 -8.97 5.01 -11.73
N LEU A 86 -8.03 4.11 -11.38
CA LEU A 86 -7.87 3.57 -10.03
C LEU A 86 -7.78 4.70 -8.98
N LEU A 87 -6.86 5.65 -9.16
CA LEU A 87 -6.67 6.77 -8.25
C LEU A 87 -7.82 7.78 -8.32
N LEU A 88 -8.30 8.11 -9.52
CA LEU A 88 -9.40 9.05 -9.69
C LEU A 88 -10.70 8.56 -9.03
N LYS A 89 -11.01 7.25 -9.11
CA LYS A 89 -12.15 6.66 -8.42
C LYS A 89 -11.93 6.64 -6.90
N ALA A 90 -10.76 6.22 -6.44
CA ALA A 90 -10.47 6.12 -5.01
C ALA A 90 -10.48 7.50 -4.30
N THR A 91 -10.04 8.55 -4.99
CA THR A 91 -9.97 9.92 -4.44
C THR A 91 -11.22 10.77 -4.70
N MET A 92 -12.20 10.22 -5.44
CA MET A 92 -13.38 10.95 -5.94
C MET A 92 -13.04 12.12 -6.90
N GLY A 93 -11.92 12.02 -7.63
CA GLY A 93 -11.71 12.85 -8.84
C GLY A 93 -12.73 12.54 -9.93
N VAL A 94 -13.26 11.30 -9.94
CA VAL A 94 -14.46 10.91 -10.69
C VAL A 94 -15.40 10.10 -9.80
N ALA A 95 -16.70 10.08 -10.12
CA ALA A 95 -17.70 9.38 -9.32
C ALA A 95 -17.41 7.86 -9.21
N HIS A 96 -17.21 7.35 -7.98
CA HIS A 96 -16.92 5.93 -7.73
C HIS A 96 -18.16 5.09 -7.41
N GLY A 97 -19.22 5.71 -6.85
CA GLY A 97 -20.40 5.01 -6.34
C GLY A 97 -20.17 4.30 -5.00
N GLY A 98 -18.93 3.93 -4.66
CA GLY A 98 -18.53 3.52 -3.30
C GLY A 98 -18.21 4.70 -2.38
N GLY A 99 -18.07 5.91 -2.92
CA GLY A 99 -17.59 7.11 -2.21
C GLY A 99 -16.06 7.21 -2.18
N ARG A 100 -15.53 8.26 -1.53
CA ARG A 100 -14.08 8.45 -1.36
C ARG A 100 -13.50 7.33 -0.51
N ARG A 101 -12.33 6.82 -0.89
CA ARG A 101 -11.56 5.78 -0.16
C ARG A 101 -10.38 6.39 0.61
N PHE A 102 -9.66 7.33 0.01
CA PHE A 102 -8.58 8.09 0.63
C PHE A 102 -8.40 9.45 -0.06
N LYS A 103 -7.57 10.33 0.52
CA LYS A 103 -7.27 11.67 -0.01
C LYS A 103 -6.02 11.62 -0.91
N THR A 104 -5.82 12.65 -1.74
CA THR A 104 -4.65 12.75 -2.65
C THR A 104 -3.34 13.04 -1.93
N ASP A 105 -3.38 13.52 -0.69
CA ASP A 105 -2.22 13.79 0.17
C ASP A 105 -1.86 12.60 1.09
N SER A 106 -2.62 11.50 1.02
CA SER A 106 -2.44 10.35 1.92
C SER A 106 -1.31 9.42 1.49
N LEU A 107 -0.86 8.58 2.42
CA LEU A 107 0.15 7.55 2.15
C LEU A 107 -0.37 6.52 1.13
N GLU A 108 -1.63 6.11 1.25
CA GLU A 108 -2.30 5.19 0.32
C GLU A 108 -2.23 5.67 -1.13
N TYR A 109 -2.49 6.96 -1.34
CA TYR A 109 -2.38 7.57 -2.66
C TYR A 109 -0.94 7.54 -3.19
N LYS A 110 0.03 7.90 -2.36
CA LYS A 110 1.46 7.90 -2.73
C LYS A 110 1.93 6.51 -3.11
N ILE A 111 1.64 5.48 -2.30
CA ILE A 111 2.02 4.09 -2.58
C ILE A 111 1.50 3.64 -3.95
N ILE A 112 0.20 3.79 -4.22
CA ILE A 112 -0.39 3.35 -5.49
C ILE A 112 0.16 4.17 -6.66
N ARG A 113 0.26 5.50 -6.51
CA ARG A 113 0.80 6.38 -7.56
C ARG A 113 2.24 6.01 -7.90
N ASP A 114 3.08 5.79 -6.89
CA ASP A 114 4.51 5.54 -7.07
C ASP A 114 4.75 4.14 -7.66
N TRP A 115 3.94 3.14 -7.27
CA TRP A 115 3.92 1.84 -7.95
C TRP A 115 3.54 1.96 -9.44
N ILE A 116 2.54 2.78 -9.78
CA ILE A 116 2.15 3.03 -11.17
C ILE A 116 3.28 3.76 -11.92
N ALA A 117 3.88 4.78 -11.30
CA ALA A 117 4.98 5.55 -11.87
C ALA A 117 6.23 4.69 -12.14
N ALA A 118 6.45 3.65 -11.33
CA ALA A 118 7.52 2.67 -11.52
C ALA A 118 7.21 1.62 -12.63
N GLY A 119 6.13 1.78 -13.39
CA GLY A 119 5.76 0.87 -14.47
C GLY A 119 4.96 -0.36 -14.01
N THR A 120 4.31 -0.27 -12.85
CA THR A 120 3.53 -1.37 -12.25
C THR A 120 4.31 -2.69 -12.16
N PRO A 121 5.42 -2.76 -11.39
CA PRO A 121 6.11 -4.03 -11.17
C PRO A 121 5.13 -5.12 -10.73
N ALA A 122 5.18 -6.27 -11.41
CA ALA A 122 4.31 -7.41 -11.15
C ALA A 122 4.71 -8.09 -9.83
N PRO A 123 3.75 -8.75 -9.14
CA PRO A 123 4.11 -9.65 -8.06
C PRO A 123 5.04 -10.76 -8.60
N SER A 124 5.97 -11.19 -7.76
CA SER A 124 6.95 -12.22 -8.09
C SER A 124 7.03 -13.29 -7.01
N GLU A 125 7.53 -14.48 -7.36
CA GLU A 125 7.85 -15.54 -6.39
C GLU A 125 8.98 -15.14 -5.43
N ALA A 126 9.75 -14.09 -5.78
CA ALA A 126 10.80 -13.54 -4.91
C ALA A 126 10.26 -12.48 -3.93
N ASP A 127 8.97 -12.16 -3.99
CA ASP A 127 8.35 -11.22 -3.06
C ASP A 127 8.40 -11.77 -1.63
N LEU A 128 8.65 -10.86 -0.67
CA LEU A 128 8.68 -11.22 0.73
C LEU A 128 7.28 -11.62 1.23
N GLU A 129 7.21 -12.77 1.89
CA GLU A 129 6.00 -13.24 2.55
C GLU A 129 6.01 -12.82 4.02
N VAL A 130 4.86 -12.42 4.54
CA VAL A 130 4.70 -12.21 5.98
C VAL A 130 4.61 -13.59 6.64
N VAL A 131 5.63 -13.97 7.39
CA VAL A 131 5.70 -15.29 8.05
C VAL A 131 5.14 -15.26 9.47
N SER A 132 5.11 -14.09 10.12
CA SER A 132 4.43 -13.90 11.41
C SER A 132 4.13 -12.43 11.69
N LEU A 133 3.16 -12.19 12.58
CA LEU A 133 2.85 -10.88 13.14
C LEU A 133 3.16 -10.89 14.64
N GLU A 134 3.87 -9.88 15.13
CA GLU A 134 4.11 -9.64 16.54
C GLU A 134 3.28 -8.43 16.98
N VAL A 135 2.44 -8.60 18.01
CA VAL A 135 1.59 -7.52 18.55
C VAL A 135 2.04 -7.20 19.97
N THR A 136 2.26 -5.92 20.25
CA THR A 136 2.72 -5.42 21.56
C THR A 136 1.80 -4.32 22.09
N PRO A 137 1.37 -4.37 23.37
CA PRO A 137 1.61 -5.46 24.32
C PRO A 137 0.83 -6.73 23.96
N LYS A 138 1.38 -7.90 24.33
CA LYS A 138 0.74 -9.21 24.10
C LYS A 138 -0.54 -9.37 24.92
N GLU A 139 -0.62 -8.69 26.06
CA GLU A 139 -1.78 -8.65 26.94
C GLU A 139 -1.85 -7.27 27.63
N ALA A 140 -3.07 -6.80 27.87
CA ALA A 140 -3.32 -5.58 28.63
C ALA A 140 -4.63 -5.72 29.40
N THR A 141 -4.65 -5.30 30.67
CA THR A 141 -5.86 -5.23 31.49
C THR A 141 -6.36 -3.80 31.49
N LEU A 142 -7.56 -3.59 30.94
CA LEU A 142 -8.15 -2.26 30.73
C LEU A 142 -9.47 -2.12 31.50
N LYS A 143 -9.75 -0.92 31.99
CA LYS A 143 -11.06 -0.52 32.52
C LYS A 143 -11.92 0.05 31.39
N PRO A 144 -13.26 0.10 31.55
CA PRO A 144 -14.11 0.80 30.60
C PRO A 144 -13.66 2.25 30.39
N GLY A 145 -13.35 2.61 29.14
CA GLY A 145 -12.87 3.94 28.76
C GLY A 145 -11.35 4.06 28.58
N ASP A 146 -10.56 3.06 28.99
CA ASP A 146 -9.11 3.08 28.77
C ASP A 146 -8.77 2.89 27.29
N LEU A 147 -7.68 3.54 26.86
CA LEU A 147 -7.09 3.37 25.54
C LEU A 147 -5.75 2.66 25.66
N GLN A 148 -5.53 1.64 24.83
CA GLN A 148 -4.26 0.94 24.71
C GLN A 148 -3.73 1.14 23.29
N GLN A 149 -2.52 1.68 23.19
CA GLN A 149 -1.79 1.68 21.92
C GLN A 149 -1.26 0.27 21.65
N LEU A 150 -1.53 -0.25 20.46
CA LEU A 150 -0.93 -1.48 19.96
C LEU A 150 0.14 -1.13 18.93
N SER A 151 1.26 -1.83 18.98
CA SER A 151 2.23 -1.91 17.89
C SER A 151 2.08 -3.27 17.24
N VAL A 152 2.05 -3.31 15.91
CA VAL A 152 2.03 -4.55 15.13
C VAL A 152 3.27 -4.56 14.26
N THR A 153 4.06 -5.61 14.31
CA THR A 153 5.26 -5.77 13.49
C THR A 153 5.11 -7.03 12.65
N ALA A 154 5.21 -6.88 11.33
CA ALA A 154 5.32 -8.00 10.40
C ALA A 154 6.77 -8.49 10.35
N ASN A 155 6.96 -9.80 10.47
CA ASN A 155 8.23 -10.46 10.21
C ASN A 155 8.14 -11.14 8.84
N TYR A 156 9.12 -10.88 7.98
CA TYR A 156 9.15 -11.36 6.60
C TYR A 156 10.02 -12.62 6.44
N SER A 157 9.84 -13.32 5.32
CA SER A 157 10.55 -14.57 4.98
C SER A 157 12.08 -14.42 4.87
N ASP A 158 12.59 -13.21 4.64
CA ASP A 158 14.02 -12.89 4.64
C ASP A 158 14.58 -12.51 6.02
N GLY A 159 13.73 -12.50 7.06
CA GLY A 159 14.07 -12.08 8.41
C GLY A 159 13.97 -10.57 8.66
N SER A 160 13.61 -9.76 7.65
CA SER A 160 13.33 -8.34 7.84
C SER A 160 12.04 -8.12 8.62
N LYS A 161 11.87 -6.91 9.16
CA LYS A 161 10.70 -6.51 9.95
C LYS A 161 10.18 -5.14 9.53
N ALA A 162 8.87 -4.94 9.54
CA ALA A 162 8.23 -3.64 9.33
C ALA A 162 6.98 -3.47 10.23
N ASP A 163 6.64 -2.22 10.54
CA ASP A 163 5.51 -1.80 11.40
C ASP A 163 4.33 -1.18 10.63
#